data_AF-A0A0Q4DPM7-F1
#
_entry.id   AF-A0A0Q4DPM7-F1
#
_cell.length_a   1.000
_cell.length_b   1.000
_cell.length_c   1.000
_cell.angle_alpha   90.00
_cell.angle_beta   90.00
_cell.angle_gamma   90.00
#
_symmetry.space_group_name_H-M   'P 1'
#
loop_
_entity.id
_entity.type
_entity.pdbx_description
1 polymer ?
#
loop_
_entity_poly.entity_id
_entity_poly.type
_entity_poly.pdbx_seq_one_letter_code
_entity_poly.pdbx_strand_id
1 'polypeptide(L)'
;MNRRDALIQIIDSLHAEIAAMQANDVTALETATAMKLQGIEAVAANDDVPLDAELETLAREAQRLNETARIYVNLMSANVRRRIEQLTGGGLPAYRPGIAATPQRMAAAAYR
;
A
#
# COMPACT_ATOMS: atom_id res chain seq x y z
N MET A 1 7.03 10.78 28.86
CA MET A 1 7.61 10.10 27.68
C MET A 1 8.73 10.98 27.16
N ASN A 2 9.90 10.42 26.89
CA ASN A 2 11.00 11.19 26.27
C ASN A 2 10.95 11.07 24.73
N ARG A 3 11.80 11.83 24.02
CA ARG A 3 11.83 11.83 22.54
C ARG A 3 12.09 10.46 21.92
N ARG A 4 12.93 9.64 22.56
CA ARG A 4 13.26 8.28 22.11
C ARG A 4 12.04 7.36 22.18
N ASP A 5 11.37 7.34 23.32
CA ASP A 5 10.16 6.55 23.55
C ASP A 5 9.05 6.98 22.56
N ALA A 6 8.94 8.28 22.29
CA ALA A 6 7.99 8.80 21.32
C ALA A 6 8.29 8.33 19.88
N LEU A 7 9.55 8.29 19.47
CA LEU A 7 9.95 7.73 18.17
C LEU A 7 9.67 6.22 18.06
N ILE A 8 9.92 5.47 19.14
CA ILE A 8 9.58 4.03 19.21
C ILE A 8 8.07 3.84 19.05
N GLN A 9 7.26 4.63 19.76
CA GLN A 9 5.80 4.60 19.60
C GLN A 9 5.37 4.90 18.16
N ILE A 10 5.99 5.88 17.49
CA ILE A 10 5.72 6.16 16.07
C ILE A 10 6.03 4.93 15.19
N ILE A 11 7.18 4.30 15.40
CA ILE A 11 7.58 3.08 14.66
C ILE A 11 6.57 1.94 14.87
N ASP A 12 6.19 1.67 16.12
CA ASP A 12 5.22 0.62 16.44
C ASP A 12 3.85 0.90 15.83
N SER A 13 3.38 2.15 15.90
CA SER A 13 2.12 2.56 15.28
C SER A 13 2.16 2.46 13.75
N LEU A 14 3.30 2.75 13.10
CA LEU A 14 3.46 2.58 11.65
C LEU A 14 3.41 1.11 11.23
N HIS A 15 4.01 0.20 12.02
CA HIS A 15 3.87 -1.24 11.78
C HIS A 15 2.40 -1.68 11.91
N ALA A 16 1.70 -1.19 12.92
CA ALA A 16 0.28 -1.47 13.12
C ALA A 16 -0.59 -0.92 11.96
N GLU A 17 -0.32 0.30 11.48
CA GLU A 17 -1.02 0.86 10.31
C GLU A 17 -0.81 0.01 9.05
N ILE A 18 0.43 -0.42 8.78
CA ILE A 18 0.74 -1.27 7.64
C ILE A 18 -0.02 -2.61 7.74
N ALA A 19 -0.01 -3.24 8.91
CA ALA A 19 -0.75 -4.48 9.15
C ALA A 19 -2.27 -4.28 8.98
N ALA A 20 -2.83 -3.18 9.50
CA ALA A 20 -4.25 -2.85 9.35
C ALA A 20 -4.64 -2.63 7.89
N MET A 21 -3.82 -1.93 7.11
CA MET A 21 -4.04 -1.75 5.67
C MET A 21 -4.00 -3.07 4.90
N GLN A 22 -3.06 -3.96 5.22
CA GLN A 22 -2.99 -5.29 4.61
C GLN A 22 -4.23 -6.15 4.94
N ALA A 23 -4.77 -6.01 6.15
CA ALA A 23 -5.97 -6.71 6.60
C ALA A 23 -7.29 -6.04 6.14
N ASN A 24 -7.25 -4.82 5.61
CA ASN A 24 -8.42 -3.95 5.41
C ASN A 24 -9.23 -3.70 6.70
N ASP A 25 -8.54 -3.59 7.83
CA ASP A 25 -9.14 -3.29 9.13
C ASP A 25 -9.12 -1.77 9.38
N VAL A 26 -10.27 -1.13 9.20
CA VAL A 26 -10.42 0.32 9.33
C VAL A 26 -10.29 0.76 10.79
N THR A 27 -10.80 -0.03 11.74
CA THR A 27 -10.76 0.32 13.17
C THR A 27 -9.34 0.24 13.72
N ALA A 28 -8.58 -0.80 13.33
CA ALA A 28 -7.17 -0.90 13.67
C ALA A 28 -6.36 0.24 13.03
N LEU A 29 -6.68 0.61 11.77
CA LEU A 29 -6.03 1.72 11.08
C LEU A 29 -6.26 3.05 11.82
N GLU A 30 -7.50 3.38 12.18
CA GLU A 30 -7.84 4.59 12.92
C GLU A 30 -7.11 4.66 14.28
N THR A 31 -7.09 3.54 15.00
CA THR A 31 -6.40 3.43 16.28
C THR A 31 -4.90 3.67 16.13
N ALA A 32 -4.28 3.02 15.15
CA ALA A 32 -2.84 3.16 14.88
C ALA A 32 -2.50 4.59 14.42
N THR A 33 -3.33 5.21 13.58
CA THR A 33 -3.16 6.62 13.17
C THR A 33 -3.23 7.57 14.37
N ALA A 34 -4.19 7.38 15.29
CA ALA A 34 -4.28 8.20 16.50
C ALA A 34 -3.02 8.09 17.37
N MET A 35 -2.52 6.86 17.57
CA MET A 35 -1.28 6.62 18.32
C MET A 35 -0.05 7.25 17.65
N LYS A 36 0.02 7.22 16.31
CA LYS A 36 1.09 7.87 15.53
C LYS A 36 1.10 9.38 15.72
N LEU A 37 -0.08 10.02 15.64
CA LEU A 37 -0.21 11.47 15.83
C LEU A 37 0.19 11.91 17.24
N GLN A 38 -0.25 11.16 18.26
CA GLN A 38 0.17 11.41 19.64
C GLN A 38 1.70 11.29 19.81
N GLY A 39 2.32 10.29 19.16
CA GLY A 39 3.78 10.14 19.15
C GLY A 39 4.48 11.34 18.50
N ILE A 40 3.97 11.84 17.38
CA ILE A 40 4.50 13.03 16.69
C ILE A 40 4.44 14.26 17.58
N GLU A 41 3.30 14.50 18.23
CA GLU A 41 3.15 15.61 19.19
C GLU A 41 4.16 15.49 20.33
N ALA A 42 4.36 14.28 20.86
CA ALA A 42 5.34 14.05 21.92
C ALA A 42 6.80 14.24 21.45
N VAL A 43 7.15 13.87 20.22
CA VAL A 43 8.47 14.19 19.63
C VAL A 43 8.65 15.71 19.54
N ALA A 44 7.64 16.42 19.03
CA ALA A 44 7.68 17.88 18.89
C ALA A 44 7.81 18.60 20.25
N ALA A 45 7.14 18.08 21.28
CA ALA A 45 7.24 18.62 22.64
C ALA A 45 8.61 18.41 23.31
N ASN A 46 9.49 17.57 22.74
CA ASN A 46 10.82 17.27 23.27
C ASN A 46 11.93 17.63 22.24
N ASP A 47 11.72 18.64 21.40
CA ASP A 47 12.66 19.04 20.33
C ASP A 47 13.75 20.03 20.78
N ASP A 48 14.06 20.08 22.08
CA ASP A 48 14.96 21.09 22.66
C ASP A 48 16.45 20.86 22.35
N VAL A 49 16.80 19.65 21.89
CA VAL A 49 18.19 19.22 21.66
C VAL A 49 18.30 18.59 20.27
N PRO A 50 19.39 18.83 19.52
CA PRO A 50 19.69 18.12 18.28
C PRO A 50 19.62 16.60 18.45
N LEU A 51 19.24 15.90 17.38
CA LEU A 51 19.22 14.44 17.35
C LEU A 51 20.65 13.90 17.52
N ASP A 52 20.80 12.92 18.42
CA ASP A 52 21.99 12.07 18.43
C ASP A 52 21.85 10.93 17.40
N ALA A 53 22.90 10.11 17.28
CA ALA A 53 22.95 9.02 16.31
C ALA A 53 21.84 7.97 16.51
N GLU A 54 21.39 7.74 17.75
CA GLU A 54 20.31 6.79 18.03
C GLU A 54 18.97 7.36 17.54
N LEU A 55 18.67 8.61 17.90
CA LEU A 55 17.43 9.27 17.50
C LEU A 55 17.37 9.49 15.98
N GLU A 56 18.49 9.78 15.32
CA GLU A 56 18.57 9.83 13.86
C GLU A 56 18.22 8.48 13.21
N THR A 57 18.71 7.38 13.79
CA THR A 57 18.43 6.03 13.29
C THR A 57 16.94 5.71 13.40
N LEU A 58 16.33 6.00 14.55
CA LEU A 58 14.90 5.82 14.77
C LEU A 58 14.06 6.70 13.83
N ALA A 59 14.44 7.97 13.63
CA ALA A 59 13.75 8.87 12.71
C ALA A 59 13.80 8.37 11.26
N ARG A 60 14.95 7.86 10.81
CA ARG A 60 15.11 7.27 9.47
C ARG A 60 14.26 6.01 9.30
N GLU A 61 14.17 5.18 10.33
CA GLU A 61 13.29 4.01 10.33
C GLU A 61 11.82 4.41 10.20
N ALA A 62 11.36 5.35 11.03
CA ALA A 62 10.00 5.89 10.94
C ALA A 62 9.70 6.46 9.54
N GLN A 63 10.65 7.19 8.94
CA GLN A 63 10.49 7.71 7.58
C GLN A 63 10.35 6.59 6.54
N ARG A 64 11.17 5.54 6.62
CA ARG A 64 11.12 4.37 5.73
C ARG A 64 9.78 3.63 5.85
N LEU A 65 9.28 3.46 7.06
CA LEU A 65 8.00 2.82 7.32
C LEU A 65 6.83 3.67 6.81
N ASN A 66 6.87 4.99 7.02
CA ASN A 66 5.84 5.89 6.50
C ASN A 66 5.80 5.91 4.96
N GLU A 67 6.96 5.81 4.31
CA GLU A 67 7.02 5.65 2.85
C GLU A 67 6.38 4.32 2.40
N THR A 68 6.61 3.24 3.16
CA THR A 68 5.93 1.95 2.93
C THR A 68 4.42 2.08 3.08
N ALA A 69 3.94 2.75 4.12
CA ALA A 69 2.52 3.01 4.35
C ALA A 69 1.88 3.80 3.19
N ARG A 70 2.58 4.83 2.69
CA ARG A 70 2.15 5.63 1.53
C ARG A 70 1.96 4.77 0.27
N ILE A 71 2.85 3.80 0.03
CA ILE A 71 2.73 2.86 -1.10
C ILE A 71 1.43 2.04 -0.98
N TYR A 72 1.09 1.52 0.19
CA TYR A 72 -0.15 0.76 0.40
C TYR A 72 -1.40 1.58 0.09
N VAL A 73 -1.52 2.80 0.62
CA VAL A 73 -2.67 3.69 0.35
C VAL A 73 -2.81 3.99 -1.15
N ASN A 74 -1.69 4.26 -1.82
CA ASN A 74 -1.69 4.52 -3.27
C ASN A 74 -2.15 3.29 -4.07
N LEU A 75 -1.71 2.09 -3.68
CA LEU A 75 -2.14 0.85 -4.32
C LEU A 75 -3.63 0.59 -4.10
N MET A 76 -4.16 0.85 -2.91
CA MET A 76 -5.60 0.76 -2.62
C MET A 76 -6.40 1.69 -3.52
N SER A 77 -6.00 2.96 -3.61
CA SER A 77 -6.65 3.95 -4.50
C SER A 77 -6.58 3.54 -5.98
N ALA A 78 -5.43 3.04 -6.44
CA ALA A 78 -5.25 2.55 -7.80
C ALA A 78 -6.13 1.33 -8.10
N ASN A 79 -6.30 0.42 -7.13
CA ASN A 79 -7.19 -0.73 -7.23
C ASN A 79 -8.64 -0.29 -7.40
N VAL A 80 -9.10 0.66 -6.60
CA VAL A 80 -10.47 1.21 -6.69
C VAL A 80 -10.69 1.87 -8.04
N ARG A 81 -9.77 2.73 -8.49
CA ARG A 81 -9.84 3.36 -9.82
C ARG A 81 -9.97 2.33 -10.94
N ARG A 82 -9.11 1.31 -10.98
CA ARG A 82 -9.16 0.25 -12.00
C ARG A 82 -10.51 -0.47 -12.04
N ARG A 83 -11.11 -0.74 -10.87
CA ARG A 83 -12.43 -1.38 -10.78
C ARG A 83 -13.54 -0.47 -11.31
N ILE A 84 -13.49 0.83 -10.99
CA ILE A 84 -14.45 1.81 -11.53
C ILE A 84 -14.34 1.87 -13.05
N GLU A 85 -13.14 1.98 -13.61
CA GLU A 85 -12.90 2.02 -15.07
C GLU A 85 -13.43 0.79 -15.80
N GLN A 86 -13.33 -0.40 -15.18
CA GLN A 86 -13.91 -1.64 -15.71
C GLN A 86 -15.44 -1.61 -15.73
N LEU A 87 -16.07 -1.05 -14.70
CA LEU A 87 -17.53 -0.96 -14.59
C LEU A 87 -18.12 0.10 -15.53
N THR A 88 -17.41 1.20 -15.79
CA THR A 88 -17.88 2.30 -16.64
C THR A 88 -17.55 2.10 -18.12
N GLY A 89 -17.06 0.91 -18.52
CA GLY A 89 -16.75 0.59 -19.92
C GLY A 89 -15.53 1.32 -20.49
N GLY A 90 -14.70 1.94 -19.64
CA GLY A 90 -13.46 2.61 -20.03
C GLY A 90 -12.25 1.67 -20.18
N GLY A 91 -12.41 0.40 -19.79
CA GLY A 91 -11.39 -0.62 -20.03
C GLY A 91 -11.30 -0.95 -21.51
N LEU A 92 -10.24 -0.46 -22.18
CA LEU A 92 -9.81 -0.99 -23.48
C LEU A 92 -9.85 -2.53 -23.43
N PRO A 93 -10.26 -3.21 -24.52
CA PRO A 93 -10.37 -4.67 -24.51
C PRO A 93 -9.06 -5.26 -24.01
N ALA A 94 -9.11 -6.05 -22.93
CA ALA A 94 -7.98 -6.89 -22.55
C ALA A 94 -7.58 -7.67 -23.80
N TYR A 95 -6.31 -7.56 -24.21
CA TYR A 95 -5.77 -8.27 -25.36
C TYR A 95 -6.17 -9.75 -25.26
N ARG A 96 -7.12 -10.16 -26.08
CA ARG A 96 -7.46 -11.56 -26.29
C ARG A 96 -6.63 -12.00 -27.49
N PRO A 97 -5.63 -12.88 -27.30
CA PRO A 97 -5.03 -13.56 -28.45
C PRO A 97 -6.18 -14.20 -29.21
N GLY A 98 -6.35 -13.80 -30.46
CA GLY A 98 -7.41 -14.32 -31.32
C GLY A 98 -7.35 -15.84 -31.31
N ILE A 99 -8.50 -16.47 -31.08
CA ILE A 99 -8.72 -17.87 -31.38
C ILE A 99 -8.30 -18.03 -32.85
N ALA A 100 -7.12 -18.60 -33.04
CA ALA A 100 -6.63 -18.95 -34.36
C ALA A 100 -7.67 -19.87 -34.98
N ALA A 101 -8.20 -19.46 -36.13
CA ALA A 101 -9.24 -20.15 -36.87
C ALA A 101 -8.92 -21.65 -36.94
N THR A 102 -9.84 -22.47 -36.43
CA THR A 102 -9.82 -23.90 -36.66
C THR A 102 -9.98 -24.11 -38.17
N PRO A 103 -9.02 -24.71 -38.89
CA PRO A 103 -9.21 -24.99 -40.30
C PRO A 103 -10.33 -26.02 -40.44
N GLN A 104 -11.43 -25.54 -41.00
CA GLN A 104 -12.62 -26.30 -41.32
C GLN A 104 -12.25 -27.39 -42.34
N ARG A 105 -12.57 -28.64 -41.98
CA ARG A 105 -12.41 -29.85 -42.79
C ARG A 105 -12.76 -29.62 -44.26
N MET A 106 -11.79 -29.74 -45.16
CA MET A 106 -12.06 -30.12 -46.54
C MET A 106 -12.08 -31.64 -46.63
N ALA A 107 -13.28 -32.20 -46.58
CA ALA A 107 -13.56 -33.49 -47.18
C ALA A 107 -13.69 -33.28 -48.69
N ALA A 108 -12.87 -33.96 -49.48
CA ALA A 108 -13.20 -34.28 -50.86
C ALA A 108 -12.74 -35.72 -51.12
N ALA A 109 -13.75 -36.56 -51.33
CA ALA A 109 -13.64 -37.94 -51.74
C ALA A 109 -13.07 -38.07 -53.16
N ALA A 110 -12.71 -39.31 -53.49
CA ALA A 110 -12.55 -39.89 -54.83
C ALA A 110 -11.20 -39.66 -55.55
N TYR A 111 -10.37 -40.71 -55.63
CA TYR A 111 -10.30 -41.55 -56.83
C TYR A 111 -9.40 -42.79 -56.59
N ARG A 112 -9.97 -43.97 -56.83
CA ARG A 112 -9.39 -45.27 -57.23
C ARG A 112 -8.04 -45.71 -56.67
#